data_AF-A0A8T0MZF1-F1
#
_entry.id   AF-A0A8T0MZF1-F1
#
_cell.length_a   1.000
_cell.length_b   1.000
_cell.length_c   1.000
_cell.angle_alpha   90.00
_cell.angle_beta   90.00
_cell.angle_gamma   90.00
#
_symmetry.space_group_name_H-M   'P 1'
#
loop_
_entity.id
_entity.type
_entity.pdbx_description
1 polymer ?
#
loop_
_entity_poly.entity_id
_entity_poly.type
_entity_poly.pdbx_seq_one_letter_code
_entity_poly.pdbx_strand_id
1 'polypeptide(L)'
;MTTVGPGRQRRRPPSAAGSGRLRLLPPFLKGKPSISIHFLLGGSLRSPEISLEEKKPKRNPQMKIIPVPCLEDNYAYLIVDESTKKAVAVDPVEPEKVLKAASEVGAYVDCVLTTHHHWDHAGGNEKMRLQVPGIKVFGGSLDNVKGCTDQVENGTKLSLGRDIEILCLHTPCHTKGHISYYVTSKEGGDPAVFTGDTLFIAGCGRFFEGTAEQMYQSLIVTLGSLPKSTRVYCGHEYTVKNLKFMLTLEPENEMMKQKLEWSEKQREANQPTVPSTIGDEFEINTFMRVDLPEIQGKCSAKSPVEALSEVRKIKDNWKG
;
A
#
# COMPACT_ATOMS: atom_id res chain seq x y z
N MET A 1 2.34 71.58 -5.07
CA MET A 1 1.46 70.40 -5.07
C MET A 1 1.85 69.51 -3.90
N THR A 2 0.83 68.91 -3.28
CA THR A 2 0.84 67.80 -2.32
C THR A 2 1.45 68.02 -0.93
N THR A 3 0.49 68.22 -0.04
CA THR A 3 0.46 68.28 1.42
C THR A 3 0.88 66.99 2.13
N VAL A 4 1.51 67.17 3.27
CA VAL A 4 1.81 66.18 4.33
C VAL A 4 0.53 65.90 5.12
N GLY A 5 0.21 64.62 5.37
CA GLY A 5 -0.88 64.19 6.27
C GLY A 5 -0.34 63.24 7.35
N PRO A 6 -0.62 63.46 8.65
CA PRO A 6 -0.10 62.62 9.72
C PRO A 6 -1.07 61.51 10.16
N GLY A 7 -0.46 60.37 10.55
CA GLY A 7 -0.83 59.51 11.68
C GLY A 7 -2.30 59.15 11.94
N ARG A 8 -2.66 57.89 11.67
CA ARG A 8 -3.79 57.22 12.34
C ARG A 8 -3.28 56.08 13.24
N GLN A 9 -3.33 56.35 14.55
CA GLN A 9 -3.27 55.35 15.61
C GLN A 9 -4.43 54.34 15.46
N ARG A 10 -4.10 53.04 15.51
CA ARG A 10 -5.11 51.97 15.62
C ARG A 10 -5.58 51.89 17.08
N ARG A 11 -6.83 52.28 17.31
CA ARG A 11 -7.56 52.07 18.57
C ARG A 11 -8.04 50.61 18.65
N ARG A 12 -7.74 49.93 19.75
CA ARG A 12 -8.42 48.70 20.18
C ARG A 12 -9.85 49.03 20.66
N PRO A 13 -10.86 48.19 20.37
CA PRO A 13 -12.08 48.14 21.14
C PRO A 13 -12.22 46.84 21.96
N PRO A 14 -13.18 46.78 22.89
CA PRO A 14 -12.99 46.17 24.21
C PRO A 14 -13.51 44.73 24.34
N SER A 15 -13.07 44.11 25.44
CA SER A 15 -13.59 42.89 26.03
C SER A 15 -15.08 42.98 26.33
N ALA A 16 -15.85 42.01 25.85
CA ALA A 16 -17.20 41.72 26.33
C ALA A 16 -17.25 40.28 26.83
N ALA A 17 -17.30 40.14 28.15
CA ALA A 17 -17.67 38.92 28.84
C ALA A 17 -19.17 38.67 28.64
N GLY A 18 -19.55 37.44 28.30
CA GLY A 18 -20.95 37.06 28.08
C GLY A 18 -21.15 35.54 28.05
N SER A 19 -21.77 35.06 29.13
CA SER A 19 -22.58 33.82 29.23
C SER A 19 -21.93 32.45 28.93
N GLY A 20 -21.12 31.98 29.88
CA GLY A 20 -20.94 30.55 30.10
C GLY A 20 -22.24 29.93 30.67
N ARG A 21 -23.08 29.36 29.81
CA ARG A 21 -24.13 28.42 30.25
C ARG A 21 -23.48 27.06 30.51
N LEU A 22 -23.34 26.74 31.79
CA LEU A 22 -23.08 25.41 32.33
C LEU A 22 -24.13 24.44 31.74
N ARG A 23 -23.73 23.55 30.82
CA ARG A 23 -24.51 22.34 30.53
C ARG A 23 -24.07 21.27 31.53
N LEU A 24 -24.94 21.04 32.51
CA LEU A 24 -24.91 19.92 33.42
C LEU A 24 -24.98 18.61 32.63
N LEU A 25 -23.97 17.76 32.79
CA LEU A 25 -24.03 16.34 32.47
C LEU A 25 -25.04 15.66 33.41
N PRO A 26 -25.99 14.83 32.92
CA PRO A 26 -26.76 13.96 33.80
C PRO A 26 -25.91 12.75 34.24
N PRO A 27 -26.20 12.19 35.43
CA PRO A 27 -25.28 11.33 36.16
C PRO A 27 -25.21 9.89 35.63
N PHE A 28 -24.02 9.32 35.79
CA PHE A 28 -23.75 7.88 35.78
C PHE A 28 -24.73 7.13 36.70
N LEU A 29 -25.63 6.34 36.12
CA LEU A 29 -26.37 5.31 36.85
C LEU A 29 -25.51 4.04 36.93
N LYS A 30 -24.93 3.83 38.11
CA LYS A 30 -24.41 2.55 38.58
C LYS A 30 -25.60 1.60 38.77
N GLY A 31 -25.68 0.54 37.97
CA GLY A 31 -26.52 -0.63 38.23
C GLY A 31 -25.64 -1.85 38.44
N LYS A 32 -25.26 -2.15 39.69
CA LYS A 32 -24.79 -3.48 40.08
C LYS A 32 -26.01 -4.26 40.54
N PRO A 33 -26.29 -5.48 40.05
CA PRO A 33 -27.22 -6.35 40.74
C PRO A 33 -26.49 -6.94 41.96
N SER A 34 -26.92 -6.54 43.15
CA SER A 34 -26.65 -7.27 44.40
C SER A 34 -27.73 -8.33 44.55
N ILE A 35 -27.35 -9.60 44.55
CA ILE A 35 -28.25 -10.70 44.89
C ILE A 35 -27.88 -11.17 46.30
N SER A 36 -28.76 -10.88 47.26
CA SER A 36 -28.73 -11.49 48.59
C SER A 36 -29.23 -12.92 48.49
N ILE A 37 -28.41 -13.87 48.92
CA ILE A 37 -28.78 -15.29 49.00
C ILE A 37 -29.21 -15.59 50.45
N HIS A 38 -30.48 -15.92 50.62
CA HIS A 38 -30.98 -16.71 51.74
C HIS A 38 -32.16 -17.55 51.22
N PHE A 39 -32.00 -18.88 51.17
CA PHE A 39 -32.74 -19.80 52.04
C PHE A 39 -32.32 -21.25 51.83
N LEU A 40 -32.48 -22.01 52.91
CA LEU A 40 -32.22 -23.43 53.10
C LEU A 40 -33.18 -24.35 52.32
N LEU A 41 -32.67 -25.56 52.07
CA LEU A 41 -33.35 -26.86 51.89
C LEU A 41 -33.91 -27.24 50.50
N GLY A 42 -33.12 -28.04 49.79
CA GLY A 42 -33.46 -29.41 49.39
C GLY A 42 -34.56 -29.63 48.34
N GLY A 43 -34.15 -29.90 47.09
CA GLY A 43 -35.02 -30.51 46.08
C GLY A 43 -34.51 -30.35 44.65
N SER A 44 -34.07 -31.43 44.03
CA SER A 44 -33.54 -31.47 42.65
C SER A 44 -34.66 -31.40 41.60
N LEU A 45 -34.73 -30.31 40.84
CA LEU A 45 -35.44 -30.23 39.55
C LEU A 45 -34.48 -29.64 38.51
N ARG A 46 -34.14 -30.43 37.48
CA ARG A 46 -33.33 -29.97 36.34
C ARG A 46 -34.21 -29.15 35.39
N SER A 47 -33.83 -27.89 35.16
CA SER A 47 -34.34 -27.06 34.08
C SER A 47 -33.50 -27.28 32.81
N PRO A 48 -34.07 -27.27 31.60
CA PRO A 48 -33.28 -27.35 30.38
C PRO A 48 -32.61 -25.99 30.13
N GLU A 49 -31.28 -25.96 30.16
CA GLU A 49 -30.50 -24.82 29.67
C GLU A 49 -30.65 -24.73 28.15
N ILE A 50 -31.43 -23.76 27.69
CA ILE A 50 -31.39 -23.32 26.30
C ILE A 50 -30.16 -22.43 26.19
N SER A 51 -29.05 -23.00 25.71
CA SER A 51 -27.87 -22.23 25.33
C SER A 51 -28.21 -21.40 24.10
N LEU A 52 -28.42 -20.10 24.30
CA LEU A 52 -28.33 -19.14 23.20
C LEU A 52 -26.86 -19.08 22.77
N GLU A 53 -26.49 -19.90 21.79
CA GLU A 53 -25.24 -19.67 21.05
C GLU A 53 -25.35 -18.30 20.39
N GLU A 54 -24.63 -17.32 20.94
CA GLU A 54 -24.28 -16.12 20.21
C GLU A 54 -23.55 -16.56 18.94
N LYS A 55 -24.27 -16.57 17.80
CA LYS A 55 -23.65 -16.72 16.49
C LYS A 55 -22.65 -15.59 16.33
N LYS A 56 -21.36 -15.89 16.56
CA LYS A 56 -20.26 -15.05 16.12
C LYS A 56 -20.54 -14.65 14.67
N PRO A 57 -20.43 -13.35 14.31
CA PRO A 57 -20.68 -12.94 12.94
C PRO A 57 -19.79 -13.77 12.02
N LYS A 58 -20.40 -14.43 11.04
CA LYS A 58 -19.67 -15.15 9.99
C LYS A 58 -18.76 -14.12 9.32
N ARG A 59 -17.44 -14.17 9.59
CA ARG A 59 -16.46 -13.44 8.79
C ARG A 59 -16.58 -13.94 7.36
N ASN A 60 -17.05 -13.09 6.45
CA ASN A 60 -17.28 -13.40 5.05
C ASN A 60 -17.42 -12.06 4.34
N PRO A 61 -16.60 -11.67 3.33
CA PRO A 61 -15.52 -12.38 2.60
C PRO A 61 -14.19 -11.59 2.52
N GLN A 62 -13.10 -12.28 2.20
CA GLN A 62 -11.75 -11.72 2.25
C GLN A 62 -11.30 -11.19 0.88
N MET A 63 -10.65 -10.03 0.84
CA MET A 63 -9.87 -9.63 -0.34
C MET A 63 -8.74 -10.63 -0.53
N LYS A 64 -8.75 -11.36 -1.65
CA LYS A 64 -7.70 -12.32 -2.00
C LYS A 64 -6.79 -11.72 -3.06
N ILE A 65 -5.47 -11.78 -2.86
CA ILE A 65 -4.48 -11.30 -3.82
C ILE A 65 -3.65 -12.49 -4.28
N ILE A 66 -3.54 -12.68 -5.60
CA ILE A 66 -2.84 -13.80 -6.22
C ILE A 66 -1.74 -13.22 -7.12
N PRO A 67 -0.45 -13.39 -6.77
CA PRO A 67 0.66 -13.12 -7.68
C PRO A 67 0.60 -14.06 -8.89
N VAL A 68 0.81 -13.51 -10.07
CA VAL A 68 0.84 -14.24 -11.34
C VAL A 68 2.22 -14.00 -11.98
N PRO A 69 3.15 -14.97 -11.89
CA PRO A 69 4.47 -14.82 -12.50
C PRO A 69 4.38 -14.65 -14.02
N CYS A 70 4.99 -13.58 -14.51
CA CYS A 70 5.02 -13.20 -15.91
C CYS A 70 6.46 -13.02 -16.39
N LEU A 71 6.69 -13.25 -17.68
CA LEU A 71 8.01 -13.13 -18.31
C LEU A 71 9.08 -13.92 -17.52
N GLU A 72 10.23 -13.30 -17.23
CA GLU A 72 11.32 -13.90 -16.44
C GLU A 72 11.15 -13.65 -14.93
N ASP A 73 10.86 -12.40 -14.55
CA ASP A 73 10.80 -11.99 -13.13
C ASP A 73 9.69 -11.00 -12.80
N ASN A 74 8.79 -10.67 -13.74
CA ASN A 74 7.67 -9.78 -13.50
C ASN A 74 6.56 -10.48 -12.70
N TYR A 75 5.82 -9.71 -11.91
CA TYR A 75 4.55 -10.11 -11.33
C TYR A 75 3.41 -9.26 -11.86
N ALA A 76 2.44 -9.92 -12.50
CA ALA A 76 1.08 -9.42 -12.53
C ALA A 76 0.37 -9.82 -11.23
N TYR A 77 -0.73 -9.15 -10.89
CA TYR A 77 -1.52 -9.49 -9.70
C TYR A 77 -3.01 -9.58 -10.01
N LEU A 78 -3.68 -10.56 -9.41
CA LEU A 78 -5.13 -10.65 -9.41
C LEU A 78 -5.67 -10.33 -8.01
N ILE A 79 -6.43 -9.24 -7.91
CA ILE A 79 -7.13 -8.83 -6.68
C ILE A 79 -8.57 -9.29 -6.81
N VAL A 80 -9.02 -10.20 -5.95
CA VAL A 80 -10.35 -10.80 -6.03
C VAL A 80 -11.19 -10.34 -4.83
N ASP A 81 -12.36 -9.76 -5.12
CA ASP A 81 -13.44 -9.68 -4.14
C ASP A 81 -14.13 -11.04 -4.08
N GLU A 82 -13.90 -11.78 -3.00
CA GLU A 82 -14.45 -13.13 -2.86
C GLU A 82 -15.99 -13.15 -2.75
N SER A 83 -16.66 -12.04 -2.38
CA SER A 83 -18.14 -11.96 -2.37
C SER A 83 -18.73 -11.94 -3.76
N THR A 84 -18.22 -11.07 -4.61
CA THR A 84 -18.80 -10.78 -5.94
C THR A 84 -18.14 -11.58 -7.05
N LYS A 85 -17.00 -12.21 -6.76
CA LYS A 85 -16.12 -12.86 -7.73
C LYS A 85 -15.57 -11.92 -8.81
N LYS A 86 -15.76 -10.60 -8.63
CA LYS A 86 -15.09 -9.59 -9.43
C LYS A 86 -13.62 -9.56 -9.08
N ALA A 87 -12.79 -9.38 -10.09
CA ALA A 87 -11.35 -9.25 -9.91
C ALA A 87 -10.77 -8.07 -10.68
N VAL A 88 -9.66 -7.55 -10.18
CA VAL A 88 -8.82 -6.56 -10.85
C VAL A 88 -7.51 -7.23 -11.23
N ALA A 89 -7.08 -7.02 -12.46
CA ALA A 89 -5.75 -7.39 -12.92
C ALA A 89 -4.80 -6.19 -12.81
N VAL A 90 -3.66 -6.35 -12.14
CA VAL A 90 -2.59 -5.35 -12.11
C VAL A 90 -1.48 -5.79 -13.06
N ASP A 91 -1.06 -4.89 -13.96
CA ASP A 91 0.04 -5.07 -14.93
C ASP A 91 0.01 -6.40 -15.72
N PRO A 92 -1.09 -6.72 -16.44
CA PRO A 92 -1.30 -8.02 -17.05
C PRO A 92 -0.55 -8.16 -18.39
N VAL A 93 0.79 -8.15 -18.39
CA VAL A 93 1.60 -8.27 -19.62
C VAL A 93 1.36 -9.57 -20.39
N GLU A 94 1.00 -10.65 -19.70
CA GLU A 94 0.55 -11.91 -20.29
C GLU A 94 -0.92 -12.19 -19.87
N PRO A 95 -1.92 -11.58 -20.56
CA PRO A 95 -3.33 -11.67 -20.19
C PRO A 95 -3.85 -13.10 -20.00
N GLU A 96 -3.37 -14.06 -20.80
CA GLU A 96 -3.78 -15.46 -20.69
C GLU A 96 -3.50 -16.04 -19.31
N LYS A 97 -2.34 -15.75 -18.72
CA LYS A 97 -1.97 -16.25 -17.40
C LYS A 97 -2.89 -15.67 -16.33
N VAL A 98 -3.20 -14.38 -16.43
CA VAL A 98 -4.08 -13.68 -15.49
C VAL A 98 -5.52 -14.17 -15.60
N LEU A 99 -6.05 -14.32 -16.81
CA LEU A 99 -7.40 -14.84 -17.04
C LEU A 99 -7.53 -16.30 -16.60
N LYS A 100 -6.49 -17.12 -16.82
CA LYS A 100 -6.44 -18.49 -16.30
C LYS A 100 -6.48 -18.50 -14.77
N ALA A 101 -5.64 -17.71 -14.10
CA ALA A 101 -5.62 -17.61 -12.65
C ALA A 101 -6.98 -17.15 -12.08
N ALA A 102 -7.66 -16.22 -12.75
CA ALA A 102 -9.00 -15.79 -12.39
C ALA A 102 -10.02 -16.94 -12.50
N SER A 103 -9.99 -17.69 -13.62
CA SER A 103 -10.87 -18.84 -13.83
C SER A 103 -10.64 -19.94 -12.78
N GLU A 104 -9.40 -20.21 -12.38
CA GLU A 104 -9.06 -21.26 -11.40
C GLU A 104 -9.67 -20.99 -10.01
N VAL A 105 -9.90 -19.71 -9.66
CA VAL A 105 -10.56 -19.32 -8.41
C VAL A 105 -12.03 -18.92 -8.59
N GLY A 106 -12.60 -19.18 -9.77
CA GLY A 106 -13.99 -18.85 -10.10
C GLY A 106 -14.29 -17.35 -10.11
N ALA A 107 -13.29 -16.52 -10.41
CA ALA A 107 -13.40 -15.08 -10.54
C ALA A 107 -13.40 -14.64 -12.01
N TYR A 108 -13.83 -13.41 -12.27
CA TYR A 108 -13.77 -12.77 -13.58
C TYR A 108 -13.14 -11.38 -13.47
N VAL A 109 -12.29 -11.04 -14.43
CA VAL A 109 -11.59 -9.75 -14.45
C VAL A 109 -12.55 -8.64 -14.91
N ASP A 110 -12.80 -7.67 -14.04
CA ASP A 110 -13.72 -6.55 -14.22
C ASP A 110 -13.00 -5.31 -14.80
N CYS A 111 -11.75 -5.07 -14.38
CA CYS A 111 -10.90 -4.03 -14.93
C CYS A 111 -9.41 -4.32 -14.74
N VAL A 112 -8.58 -3.51 -15.42
CA VAL A 112 -7.12 -3.53 -15.34
C VAL A 112 -6.61 -2.26 -14.69
N LEU A 113 -5.62 -2.39 -13.80
CA LEU A 113 -4.81 -1.30 -13.29
C LEU A 113 -3.41 -1.43 -13.87
N THR A 114 -2.89 -0.38 -14.51
CA THR A 114 -1.54 -0.36 -15.06
C THR A 114 -0.70 0.66 -14.31
N THR A 115 0.34 0.21 -13.63
CA THR A 115 1.20 1.06 -12.79
C THR A 115 1.94 2.09 -13.62
N HIS A 116 2.52 1.68 -14.74
CA HIS A 116 3.25 2.54 -15.65
C HIS A 116 3.35 2.00 -17.08
N HIS A 117 3.93 2.78 -17.98
CA HIS A 117 3.87 2.56 -19.42
C HIS A 117 4.90 1.58 -19.99
N HIS A 118 5.88 1.13 -19.20
CA HIS A 118 6.86 0.17 -19.72
C HIS A 118 6.18 -1.10 -20.20
N TRP A 119 6.75 -1.69 -21.26
CA TRP A 119 6.10 -2.76 -22.02
C TRP A 119 5.87 -4.01 -21.18
N ASP A 120 6.77 -4.33 -20.26
CA ASP A 120 6.68 -5.49 -19.38
C ASP A 120 5.57 -5.36 -18.31
N HIS A 121 4.91 -4.20 -18.22
CA HIS A 121 3.70 -3.96 -17.42
C HIS A 121 2.47 -3.72 -18.30
N ALA A 122 2.58 -2.78 -19.25
CA ALA A 122 1.46 -2.33 -20.09
C ALA A 122 1.27 -3.13 -21.39
N GLY A 123 2.24 -3.97 -21.76
CA GLY A 123 2.31 -4.62 -23.08
C GLY A 123 1.15 -5.57 -23.37
N GLY A 124 0.49 -6.07 -22.34
CA GLY A 124 -0.68 -6.94 -22.46
C GLY A 124 -2.02 -6.21 -22.54
N ASN A 125 -2.07 -4.89 -22.32
CA ASN A 125 -3.33 -4.15 -22.18
C ASN A 125 -4.25 -4.24 -23.41
N GLU A 126 -3.72 -4.06 -24.61
CA GLU A 126 -4.51 -4.15 -25.85
C GLU A 126 -5.04 -5.57 -26.07
N LYS A 127 -4.20 -6.57 -25.77
CA LYS A 127 -4.58 -7.98 -25.88
C LYS A 127 -5.64 -8.37 -24.86
N MET A 128 -5.54 -7.87 -23.62
CA MET A 128 -6.57 -8.01 -22.60
C MET A 128 -7.91 -7.43 -23.07
N ARG A 129 -7.91 -6.25 -23.70
CA ARG A 129 -9.13 -5.63 -24.26
C ARG A 129 -9.77 -6.44 -25.39
N LEU A 130 -8.97 -7.15 -26.19
CA LEU A 130 -9.49 -8.07 -27.22
C LEU A 130 -10.11 -9.32 -26.60
N GLN A 131 -9.51 -9.85 -25.53
CA GLN A 131 -9.97 -11.07 -24.85
C GLN A 131 -11.17 -10.83 -23.91
N VAL A 132 -11.26 -9.63 -23.33
CA VAL A 132 -12.36 -9.20 -22.47
C VAL A 132 -12.97 -7.90 -23.04
N PRO A 133 -13.88 -8.01 -24.04
CA PRO A 133 -14.46 -6.85 -24.68
C PRO A 133 -15.16 -5.91 -23.68
N GLY A 134 -14.84 -4.62 -23.78
CA GLY A 134 -15.42 -3.58 -22.90
C GLY A 134 -14.74 -3.43 -21.54
N ILE A 135 -13.68 -4.20 -21.26
CA ILE A 135 -12.89 -4.03 -20.03
C ILE A 135 -12.28 -2.62 -19.96
N LYS A 136 -12.35 -2.02 -18.76
CA LYS A 136 -11.66 -0.76 -18.48
C LYS A 136 -10.19 -1.02 -18.17
N VAL A 137 -9.32 -0.19 -18.74
CA VAL A 137 -7.89 -0.20 -18.47
C VAL A 137 -7.52 1.16 -17.90
N PHE A 138 -7.16 1.18 -16.62
CA PHE A 138 -6.72 2.36 -15.91
C PHE A 138 -5.20 2.51 -15.99
N GLY A 139 -4.74 3.75 -16.11
CA GLY A 139 -3.31 4.10 -16.10
C GLY A 139 -3.13 5.59 -15.85
N GLY A 140 -1.95 5.99 -15.37
CA GLY A 140 -1.65 7.39 -15.04
C GLY A 140 -1.85 8.34 -16.23
N SER A 141 -2.54 9.47 -16.01
CA SER A 141 -2.81 10.48 -17.04
C SER A 141 -1.53 11.07 -17.66
N LEU A 142 -0.43 11.03 -16.91
CA LEU A 142 0.87 11.56 -17.31
C LEU A 142 1.80 10.52 -17.97
N ASP A 143 1.42 9.24 -18.04
CA ASP A 143 2.34 8.17 -18.43
C ASP A 143 2.15 7.64 -19.86
N ASN A 144 1.09 8.06 -20.57
CA ASN A 144 0.78 7.55 -21.92
C ASN A 144 0.69 6.00 -21.98
N VAL A 145 0.09 5.38 -20.96
CA VAL A 145 -0.07 3.93 -20.88
C VAL A 145 -0.79 3.38 -22.12
N LYS A 146 -0.13 2.49 -22.84
CA LYS A 146 -0.70 1.85 -24.05
C LYS A 146 -1.93 1.03 -23.68
N GLY A 147 -2.98 1.15 -24.48
CA GLY A 147 -4.25 0.43 -24.29
C GLY A 147 -5.14 1.00 -23.17
N CYS A 148 -4.70 2.03 -22.44
CA CYS A 148 -5.50 2.73 -21.42
C CYS A 148 -6.79 3.30 -22.01
N THR A 149 -7.90 3.09 -21.31
CA THR A 149 -9.24 3.62 -21.66
C THR A 149 -9.70 4.71 -20.70
N ASP A 150 -9.22 4.66 -19.46
CA ASP A 150 -9.66 5.54 -18.37
C ASP A 150 -8.41 6.05 -17.63
N GLN A 151 -8.04 7.31 -17.86
CA GLN A 151 -6.89 7.91 -17.19
C GLN A 151 -7.19 8.21 -15.71
N VAL A 152 -6.20 8.02 -14.84
CA VAL A 152 -6.29 8.34 -13.40
C VAL A 152 -5.19 9.32 -12.97
N GLU A 153 -5.47 10.05 -11.90
CA GLU A 153 -4.57 11.01 -11.28
C GLU A 153 -4.32 10.66 -9.80
N ASN A 154 -3.46 11.44 -9.15
CA ASN A 154 -3.29 11.32 -7.70
C ASN A 154 -4.61 11.55 -6.97
N GLY A 155 -4.96 10.65 -6.06
CA GLY A 155 -6.17 10.74 -5.26
C GLY A 155 -7.44 10.23 -5.96
N THR A 156 -7.37 9.80 -7.22
CA THR A 156 -8.50 9.12 -7.87
C THR A 156 -8.90 7.88 -7.07
N LYS A 157 -10.20 7.76 -6.77
CA LYS A 157 -10.78 6.63 -6.04
C LYS A 157 -11.56 5.75 -6.99
N LEU A 158 -11.29 4.45 -6.94
CA LEU A 158 -12.01 3.40 -7.67
C LEU A 158 -12.58 2.42 -6.65
N SER A 159 -13.54 1.61 -7.08
CA SER A 159 -14.10 0.53 -6.26
C SER A 159 -14.17 -0.75 -7.06
N LEU A 160 -13.88 -1.87 -6.40
CA LEU A 160 -14.05 -3.21 -6.95
C LEU A 160 -15.08 -3.97 -6.12
N GLY A 161 -16.05 -4.58 -6.79
CA GLY A 161 -17.04 -5.41 -6.10
C GLY A 161 -17.84 -4.63 -5.08
N ARG A 162 -18.06 -5.21 -3.90
CA ARG A 162 -18.85 -4.58 -2.84
C ARG A 162 -18.00 -3.73 -1.90
N ASP A 163 -16.85 -4.27 -1.49
CA ASP A 163 -16.14 -3.81 -0.28
C ASP A 163 -14.70 -3.37 -0.52
N ILE A 164 -14.17 -3.51 -1.74
CA ILE A 164 -12.79 -3.13 -2.06
C ILE A 164 -12.75 -1.69 -2.59
N GLU A 165 -11.94 -0.85 -1.94
CA GLU A 165 -11.64 0.52 -2.35
C GLU A 165 -10.20 0.61 -2.81
N ILE A 166 -9.97 1.35 -3.90
CA ILE A 166 -8.65 1.55 -4.51
C ILE A 166 -8.38 3.05 -4.58
N LEU A 167 -7.29 3.49 -3.98
CA LEU A 167 -6.78 4.86 -4.06
C LEU A 167 -5.55 4.90 -4.96
N CYS A 168 -5.60 5.71 -6.01
CA CYS A 168 -4.49 5.94 -6.91
C CYS A 168 -3.51 6.94 -6.27
N LEU A 169 -2.25 6.54 -6.15
CA LEU A 169 -1.17 7.35 -5.58
C LEU A 169 -0.16 7.67 -6.67
N HIS A 170 0.02 8.94 -7.02
CA HIS A 170 1.04 9.33 -7.99
C HIS A 170 2.43 9.21 -7.36
N THR A 171 3.27 8.38 -7.95
CA THR A 171 4.60 8.03 -7.46
C THR A 171 5.66 8.23 -8.54
N PRO A 172 5.85 9.47 -9.03
CA PRO A 172 6.77 9.74 -10.13
C PRO A 172 8.21 9.43 -9.72
N CYS A 173 8.96 8.81 -10.64
CA CYS A 173 10.42 8.87 -10.74
C CYS A 173 10.88 7.84 -11.78
N HIS A 174 10.47 6.58 -11.59
CA HIS A 174 10.78 5.51 -12.52
C HIS A 174 10.24 5.83 -13.90
N THR A 175 8.94 6.14 -13.96
CA THR A 175 8.34 6.92 -15.04
C THR A 175 7.70 8.16 -14.45
N LYS A 176 7.47 9.19 -15.27
CA LYS A 176 6.88 10.45 -14.83
C LYS A 176 5.41 10.31 -14.39
N GLY A 177 4.68 9.35 -14.95
CA GLY A 177 3.26 9.14 -14.68
C GLY A 177 2.93 7.90 -13.87
N HIS A 178 3.93 7.26 -13.24
CA HIS A 178 3.77 6.05 -12.45
C HIS A 178 2.70 6.23 -11.35
N ILE A 179 1.76 5.27 -11.25
CA ILE A 179 0.72 5.20 -10.22
C ILE A 179 0.92 3.94 -9.39
N SER A 180 0.96 4.11 -8.07
CA SER A 180 0.80 3.00 -7.12
C SER A 180 -0.67 2.90 -6.71
N TYR A 181 -1.18 1.68 -6.54
CA TYR A 181 -2.58 1.45 -6.19
C TYR A 181 -2.69 0.94 -4.76
N TYR A 182 -3.19 1.79 -3.85
CA TYR A 182 -3.43 1.42 -2.46
C TYR A 182 -4.85 0.86 -2.32
N VAL A 183 -4.98 -0.33 -1.75
CA VAL A 183 -6.21 -1.13 -1.75
C VAL A 183 -6.59 -1.50 -0.33
N THR A 184 -7.85 -1.20 0.02
CA THR A 184 -8.43 -1.45 1.34
C THR A 184 -9.75 -2.20 1.22
N SER A 185 -10.11 -2.96 2.26
CA SER A 185 -11.44 -3.58 2.38
C SER A 185 -12.25 -2.93 3.50
N LYS A 186 -13.54 -2.64 3.23
CA LYS A 186 -14.48 -2.11 4.23
C LYS A 186 -14.74 -3.07 5.39
N GLU A 187 -14.58 -4.36 5.17
CA GLU A 187 -14.79 -5.39 6.20
C GLU A 187 -13.55 -5.62 7.09
N GLY A 188 -12.47 -4.85 6.86
CA GLY A 188 -11.21 -4.95 7.59
C GLY A 188 -10.20 -5.90 6.94
N GLY A 189 -9.11 -6.18 7.67
CA GLY A 189 -7.92 -6.86 7.16
C GLY A 189 -6.81 -5.88 6.77
N ASP A 190 -5.60 -6.41 6.56
CA ASP A 190 -4.46 -5.57 6.22
C ASP A 190 -4.56 -5.05 4.79
N PRO A 191 -4.36 -3.73 4.60
CA PRO A 191 -4.36 -3.13 3.27
C PRO A 191 -3.20 -3.65 2.42
N ALA A 192 -3.27 -3.39 1.13
CA ALA A 192 -2.22 -3.72 0.17
C ALA A 192 -1.88 -2.50 -0.68
N VAL A 193 -0.66 -2.42 -1.19
CA VAL A 193 -0.26 -1.44 -2.18
C VAL A 193 0.49 -2.12 -3.31
N PHE A 194 0.06 -1.86 -4.54
CA PHE A 194 0.71 -2.32 -5.76
C PHE A 194 1.61 -1.20 -6.24
N THR A 195 2.92 -1.42 -6.17
CA THR A 195 3.92 -0.36 -6.27
C THR A 195 4.62 -0.29 -7.61
N GLY A 196 4.30 -1.21 -8.53
CA GLY A 196 5.00 -1.36 -9.81
C GLY A 196 6.50 -1.32 -9.57
N ASP A 197 7.13 -0.36 -10.24
CA ASP A 197 8.57 -0.20 -10.25
C ASP A 197 9.06 0.97 -9.39
N THR A 198 8.18 1.59 -8.61
CA THR A 198 8.60 2.61 -7.64
C THR A 198 9.32 1.97 -6.45
N LEU A 199 8.65 1.04 -5.75
CA LEU A 199 9.17 0.35 -4.57
C LEU A 199 9.22 -1.15 -4.85
N PHE A 200 10.39 -1.75 -4.64
CA PHE A 200 10.59 -3.20 -4.61
C PHE A 200 10.88 -3.65 -3.18
N ILE A 201 10.74 -4.95 -2.90
CA ILE A 201 11.25 -5.50 -1.64
C ILE A 201 12.77 -5.27 -1.57
N ALA A 202 13.19 -4.55 -0.53
CA ALA A 202 14.57 -4.12 -0.32
C ALA A 202 15.19 -3.31 -1.48
N GLY A 203 14.38 -2.64 -2.31
CA GLY A 203 14.89 -1.84 -3.42
C GLY A 203 13.94 -0.74 -3.90
N CYS A 204 14.34 -0.04 -4.95
CA CYS A 204 13.49 0.90 -5.69
C CYS A 204 13.82 0.85 -7.19
N GLY A 205 12.95 1.42 -8.01
CA GLY A 205 13.16 1.60 -9.44
C GLY A 205 14.41 2.39 -9.77
N ARG A 206 14.90 2.20 -11.00
CA ARG A 206 15.82 3.15 -11.63
C ARG A 206 15.09 4.44 -11.96
N PHE A 207 15.81 5.56 -11.91
CA PHE A 207 15.23 6.89 -12.10
C PHE A 207 15.29 7.27 -13.59
N PHE A 208 14.54 6.56 -14.44
CA PHE A 208 14.63 6.79 -15.89
C PHE A 208 14.07 8.15 -16.30
N GLU A 209 12.98 8.60 -15.67
CA GLU A 209 12.26 9.81 -16.06
C GLU A 209 12.08 10.82 -14.92
N GLY A 210 12.88 10.70 -13.86
CA GLY A 210 12.72 11.54 -12.69
C GLY A 210 13.98 11.70 -11.83
N THR A 211 13.81 12.34 -10.69
CA THR A 211 14.91 12.75 -9.82
C THR A 211 14.90 12.02 -8.47
N ALA A 212 16.00 12.16 -7.72
CA ALA A 212 16.10 11.63 -6.37
C ALA A 212 15.07 12.28 -5.43
N GLU A 213 14.76 13.57 -5.60
CA GLU A 213 13.70 14.26 -4.86
C GLU A 213 12.34 13.62 -5.11
N GLN A 214 12.02 13.29 -6.37
CA GLN A 214 10.77 12.64 -6.72
C GLN A 214 10.68 11.22 -6.17
N MET A 215 11.77 10.43 -6.24
CA MET A 215 11.80 9.11 -5.63
C MET A 215 11.68 9.19 -4.10
N TYR A 216 12.38 10.13 -3.45
CA TYR A 216 12.26 10.35 -2.01
C TYR A 216 10.83 10.69 -1.62
N GLN A 217 10.19 11.61 -2.34
CA GLN A 217 8.78 11.97 -2.12
C GLN A 217 7.87 10.75 -2.30
N SER A 218 8.09 9.95 -3.34
CA SER A 218 7.30 8.74 -3.61
C SER A 218 7.47 7.67 -2.54
N LEU A 219 8.70 7.37 -2.13
CA LEU A 219 9.04 6.32 -1.17
C LEU A 219 8.72 6.73 0.26
N ILE A 220 9.24 7.86 0.74
CA ILE A 220 9.22 8.23 2.16
C ILE A 220 7.91 8.93 2.51
N VAL A 221 7.45 9.85 1.66
CA VAL A 221 6.29 10.69 1.99
C VAL A 221 4.98 10.05 1.54
N THR A 222 4.91 9.54 0.30
CA THR A 222 3.67 8.95 -0.21
C THR A 222 3.48 7.52 0.28
N LEU A 223 4.39 6.60 -0.06
CA LEU A 223 4.26 5.18 0.31
C LEU A 223 4.59 4.93 1.79
N GLY A 224 5.62 5.59 2.32
CA GLY A 224 6.05 5.47 3.72
C GLY A 224 5.04 6.00 4.74
N SER A 225 4.10 6.85 4.32
CA SER A 225 3.00 7.32 5.18
C SER A 225 1.82 6.35 5.28
N LEU A 226 1.81 5.27 4.49
CA LEU A 226 0.80 4.22 4.60
C LEU A 226 0.95 3.45 5.93
N PRO A 227 -0.11 2.80 6.43
CA PRO A 227 0.00 1.96 7.63
C PRO A 227 1.14 0.94 7.52
N LYS A 228 1.91 0.73 8.58
CA LYS A 228 3.04 -0.20 8.57
C LYS A 228 2.66 -1.63 8.16
N SER A 229 1.44 -2.08 8.47
CA SER A 229 0.95 -3.40 8.06
C SER A 229 0.52 -3.50 6.59
N THR A 230 0.59 -2.41 5.82
CA THR A 230 0.25 -2.42 4.40
C THR A 230 1.18 -3.35 3.65
N ARG A 231 0.62 -4.37 3.01
CA ARG A 231 1.35 -5.34 2.21
C ARG A 231 1.83 -4.73 0.90
N VAL A 232 3.09 -4.92 0.55
CA VAL A 232 3.72 -4.37 -0.67
C VAL A 232 3.79 -5.45 -1.74
N TYR A 233 3.21 -5.16 -2.91
CA TYR A 233 3.23 -6.00 -4.09
C TYR A 233 3.91 -5.24 -5.25
N CYS A 234 5.17 -5.57 -5.51
CA CYS A 234 6.02 -4.85 -6.46
C CYS A 234 6.12 -5.53 -7.83
N GLY A 235 6.62 -4.82 -8.84
CA GLY A 235 6.63 -5.25 -10.24
C GLY A 235 7.48 -6.49 -10.53
N HIS A 236 8.58 -6.69 -9.79
CA HIS A 236 9.59 -7.70 -10.10
C HIS A 236 10.10 -8.48 -8.90
N GLU A 237 10.58 -9.69 -9.16
CA GLU A 237 11.26 -10.59 -8.23
C GLU A 237 12.76 -10.27 -8.09
N TYR A 238 13.08 -9.06 -7.61
CA TYR A 238 14.46 -8.59 -7.41
C TYR A 238 14.99 -8.77 -5.99
N THR A 239 14.21 -9.35 -5.08
CA THR A 239 14.43 -9.33 -3.63
C THR A 239 15.81 -9.84 -3.21
N VAL A 240 16.25 -11.00 -3.71
CA VAL A 240 17.57 -11.56 -3.37
C VAL A 240 18.71 -10.63 -3.82
N LYS A 241 18.64 -10.14 -5.05
CA LYS A 241 19.64 -9.22 -5.62
C LYS A 241 19.66 -7.89 -4.87
N ASN A 242 18.48 -7.39 -4.52
CA ASN A 242 18.29 -6.18 -3.74
C ASN A 242 18.91 -6.30 -2.34
N LEU A 243 18.60 -7.37 -1.60
CA LEU A 243 19.15 -7.60 -0.25
C LEU A 243 20.67 -7.79 -0.26
N LYS A 244 21.22 -8.51 -1.25
CA LYS A 244 22.67 -8.63 -1.44
C LYS A 244 23.33 -7.27 -1.60
N PHE A 245 22.72 -6.38 -2.40
CA PHE A 245 23.19 -5.00 -2.52
C PHE A 245 23.08 -4.22 -1.21
N MET A 246 21.93 -4.28 -0.53
CA MET A 246 21.72 -3.54 0.72
C MET A 246 22.73 -3.92 1.80
N LEU A 247 23.08 -5.20 1.90
CA LEU A 247 24.11 -5.70 2.83
C LEU A 247 25.53 -5.21 2.49
N THR A 248 25.81 -4.73 1.28
CA THR A 248 27.09 -4.04 1.00
C THR A 248 27.17 -2.67 1.68
N LEU A 249 26.02 -2.05 1.94
CA LEU A 249 25.92 -0.75 2.61
C LEU A 249 25.68 -0.92 4.11
N GLU A 250 24.86 -1.87 4.53
CA GLU A 250 24.47 -2.14 5.92
C GLU A 250 24.84 -3.59 6.33
N PRO A 251 26.15 -3.95 6.40
CA PRO A 251 26.59 -5.33 6.62
C PRO A 251 26.19 -5.91 7.98
N GLU A 252 25.89 -5.08 8.97
CA GLU A 252 25.48 -5.49 10.31
C GLU A 252 23.95 -5.53 10.51
N ASN A 253 23.16 -5.28 9.45
CA ASN A 253 21.70 -5.30 9.55
C ASN A 253 21.17 -6.75 9.57
N GLU A 254 20.88 -7.25 10.77
CA GLU A 254 20.40 -8.62 10.99
C GLU A 254 19.04 -8.90 10.33
N MET A 255 18.16 -7.90 10.21
CA MET A 255 16.86 -8.06 9.54
C MET A 255 17.06 -8.31 8.04
N MET A 256 18.01 -7.61 7.40
CA MET A 256 18.37 -7.84 6.00
C MET A 256 19.01 -9.23 5.81
N LYS A 257 19.89 -9.67 6.72
CA LYS A 257 20.49 -11.02 6.66
C LYS A 257 19.43 -12.12 6.75
N GLN A 258 18.53 -12.02 7.72
CA GLN A 258 17.44 -12.98 7.90
C GLN A 258 16.49 -12.97 6.69
N LYS A 259 16.14 -11.79 6.18
CA LYS A 259 15.29 -11.68 5.00
C LYS A 259 15.98 -12.23 3.74
N LEU A 260 17.30 -12.09 3.62
CA LEU A 260 18.06 -12.66 2.51
C LEU A 260 18.01 -14.19 2.55
N GLU A 261 18.32 -14.79 3.71
CA GLU A 261 18.27 -16.24 3.88
C GLU A 261 16.86 -16.79 3.60
N TRP A 262 15.82 -16.13 4.10
CA TRP A 262 14.43 -16.50 3.81
C TRP A 262 14.13 -16.38 2.31
N SER A 263 14.57 -15.31 1.66
CA SER A 263 14.31 -15.05 0.24
C SER A 263 15.01 -16.08 -0.65
N GLU A 264 16.27 -16.44 -0.35
CA GLU A 264 17.00 -17.48 -1.08
C GLU A 264 16.28 -18.83 -0.98
N LYS A 265 15.81 -19.22 0.22
CA LYS A 265 14.99 -20.44 0.40
C LYS A 265 13.67 -20.39 -0.37
N GLN A 266 12.98 -19.25 -0.41
CA GLN A 266 11.76 -19.12 -1.23
C GLN A 266 12.08 -19.33 -2.71
N ARG A 267 13.15 -18.69 -3.21
CA ARG A 267 13.53 -18.77 -4.62
C ARG A 267 14.00 -20.17 -5.02
N GLU A 268 14.75 -20.87 -4.17
CA GLU A 268 15.11 -22.28 -4.37
C GLU A 268 13.88 -23.18 -4.49
N ALA A 269 12.80 -22.86 -3.77
CA ALA A 269 11.51 -23.54 -3.86
C ALA A 269 10.56 -23.00 -4.94
N ASN A 270 11.04 -22.13 -5.85
CA ASN A 270 10.24 -21.43 -6.87
C ASN A 270 9.02 -20.68 -6.31
N GLN A 271 9.11 -20.19 -5.07
CA GLN A 271 8.08 -19.40 -4.41
C GLN A 271 8.38 -17.90 -4.53
N PRO A 272 7.34 -17.05 -4.66
CA PRO A 272 7.49 -15.61 -4.66
C PRO A 272 8.00 -15.10 -3.30
N THR A 273 8.75 -13.99 -3.32
CA THR A 273 9.13 -13.28 -2.09
C THR A 273 8.13 -12.20 -1.69
N VAL A 274 7.21 -11.84 -2.60
CA VAL A 274 6.07 -10.96 -2.34
C VAL A 274 4.95 -11.66 -1.57
N PRO A 275 4.20 -10.93 -0.72
CA PRO A 275 4.43 -9.53 -0.35
C PRO A 275 5.45 -9.35 0.79
N SER A 276 6.01 -8.15 0.90
CA SER A 276 6.52 -7.61 2.19
C SER A 276 5.47 -6.68 2.81
N THR A 277 5.85 -5.87 3.80
CA THR A 277 5.04 -4.77 4.32
C THR A 277 5.80 -3.44 4.32
N ILE A 278 5.09 -2.31 4.35
CA ILE A 278 5.72 -0.98 4.51
C ILE A 278 6.61 -0.94 5.77
N GLY A 279 6.18 -1.59 6.85
CA GLY A 279 6.99 -1.77 8.06
C GLY A 279 8.27 -2.54 7.80
N ASP A 280 8.21 -3.66 7.10
CA ASP A 280 9.41 -4.44 6.73
C ASP A 280 10.38 -3.58 5.91
N GLU A 281 9.90 -2.82 4.93
CA GLU A 281 10.75 -2.01 4.07
C GLU A 281 11.55 -0.94 4.85
N PHE A 282 10.99 -0.37 5.91
CA PHE A 282 11.75 0.52 6.80
C PHE A 282 12.87 -0.18 7.58
N GLU A 283 12.85 -1.51 7.69
CA GLU A 283 13.92 -2.30 8.33
C GLU A 283 14.94 -2.85 7.32
N ILE A 284 14.49 -3.20 6.11
CA ILE A 284 15.31 -3.97 5.15
C ILE A 284 15.70 -3.23 3.86
N ASN A 285 15.22 -1.99 3.65
CA ASN A 285 15.43 -1.26 2.40
C ASN A 285 16.20 0.04 2.65
N THR A 286 17.49 0.09 2.28
CA THR A 286 18.31 1.29 2.50
C THR A 286 17.74 2.53 1.81
N PHE A 287 17.02 2.40 0.68
CA PHE A 287 16.34 3.53 0.05
C PHE A 287 15.22 4.14 0.91
N MET A 288 14.60 3.34 1.77
CA MET A 288 13.59 3.78 2.75
C MET A 288 14.21 4.28 4.07
N ARG A 289 15.54 4.17 4.20
CA ARG A 289 16.31 4.44 5.43
C ARG A 289 17.37 5.54 5.24
N VAL A 290 17.31 6.28 4.14
CA VAL A 290 18.26 7.36 3.81
C VAL A 290 18.24 8.54 4.79
N ASP A 291 17.21 8.63 5.63
CA ASP A 291 17.15 9.58 6.75
C ASP A 291 18.11 9.27 7.89
N LEU A 292 18.61 8.03 7.97
CA LEU A 292 19.53 7.64 9.03
C LEU A 292 20.90 8.33 8.85
N PRO A 293 21.45 8.96 9.90
CA PRO A 293 22.75 9.63 9.84
C PRO A 293 23.89 8.72 9.38
N GLU A 294 23.83 7.43 9.72
CA GLU A 294 24.84 6.45 9.30
C GLU A 294 24.84 6.21 7.79
N ILE A 295 23.67 6.22 7.14
CA ILE A 295 23.53 6.04 5.69
C ILE A 295 24.01 7.30 4.96
N GLN A 296 23.65 8.47 5.47
CA GLN A 296 24.15 9.74 4.95
C GLN A 296 25.67 9.85 5.09
N GLY A 297 26.23 9.44 6.24
CA GLY A 297 27.66 9.39 6.48
C GLY A 297 28.40 8.48 5.50
N LYS A 298 27.90 7.26 5.25
CA LYS A 298 28.47 6.32 4.26
C LYS A 298 28.46 6.88 2.85
N CYS A 299 27.45 7.66 2.50
CA CYS A 299 27.33 8.29 1.19
C CYS A 299 28.02 9.66 1.10
N SER A 300 28.66 10.15 2.17
CA SER A 300 29.15 11.54 2.27
C SER A 300 28.10 12.60 1.89
N ALA A 301 26.82 12.27 2.14
CA ALA A 301 25.67 13.08 1.78
C ALA A 301 25.31 14.06 2.90
N LYS A 302 24.77 15.22 2.53
CA LYS A 302 24.34 16.27 3.47
C LYS A 302 22.83 16.29 3.67
N SER A 303 22.10 15.45 2.95
CA SER A 303 20.66 15.30 3.07
C SER A 303 20.21 13.88 2.72
N PRO A 304 18.99 13.47 3.14
CA PRO A 304 18.41 12.19 2.75
C PRO A 304 18.26 12.02 1.24
N VAL A 305 17.94 13.10 0.52
CA VAL A 305 17.80 13.09 -0.95
C VAL A 305 19.17 12.86 -1.63
N GLU A 306 20.22 13.52 -1.14
CA GLU A 306 21.59 13.28 -1.63
C GLU A 306 22.03 11.83 -1.36
N ALA A 307 21.73 11.30 -0.17
CA ALA A 307 22.02 9.90 0.16
C ALA A 307 21.26 8.94 -0.76
N LEU A 308 19.98 9.19 -1.02
CA LEU A 308 19.17 8.39 -1.95
C LEU A 308 19.74 8.41 -3.37
N SER A 309 20.16 9.58 -3.85
CA SER A 309 20.81 9.72 -5.16
C SER A 309 22.10 8.89 -5.22
N GLU A 310 22.91 8.92 -4.16
CA GLU A 310 24.18 8.20 -4.11
C GLU A 310 23.99 6.69 -4.01
N VAL A 311 23.13 6.21 -3.12
CA VAL A 311 22.77 4.79 -3.02
C VAL A 311 22.26 4.27 -4.37
N ARG A 312 21.45 5.06 -5.08
CA ARG A 312 20.95 4.70 -6.42
C ARG A 312 22.10 4.54 -7.42
N LYS A 313 23.03 5.51 -7.48
CA LYS A 313 24.22 5.47 -8.35
C LYS A 313 25.11 4.28 -8.04
N ILE A 314 25.37 3.99 -6.77
CA ILE A 314 26.16 2.83 -6.37
C ILE A 314 25.46 1.54 -6.84
N LYS A 315 24.15 1.41 -6.61
CA LYS A 315 23.36 0.25 -7.05
C LYS A 315 23.34 0.07 -8.56
N ASP A 316 23.30 1.15 -9.34
CA ASP A 316 23.27 1.08 -10.80
C ASP A 316 24.60 0.61 -11.40
N ASN A 317 25.71 0.82 -10.70
CA ASN A 317 27.05 0.37 -11.10
C ASN A 317 27.47 -0.95 -10.42
N TRP A 318 26.65 -1.46 -9.49
CA TRP A 318 26.91 -2.71 -8.79
C TRP A 318 26.63 -3.91 -9.70
N LYS A 319 27.60 -4.83 -9.81
CA LYS A 319 27.60 -5.91 -10.81
C LYS A 319 26.97 -7.23 -10.34
N GLY A 320 26.41 -7.26 -9.14
CA GLY A 320 25.89 -8.50 -8.53
C GLY A 320 26.98 -9.28 -7.80
#